data_AF-G0R3V3-F1
#
_entry.id   AF-G0R3V3-F1
#
_cell.length_a   1.000
_cell.length_b   1.000
_cell.length_c   1.000
_cell.angle_alpha   90.00
_cell.angle_beta   90.00
_cell.angle_gamma   90.00
#
_symmetry.space_group_name_H-M   'P 1'
#
loop_
_entity.id
_entity.type
_entity.pdbx_description
1 polymer ?
#
loop_
_entity_poly.entity_id
_entity_poly.type
_entity_poly.pdbx_seq_one_letter_code
_entity_poly.pdbx_strand_id
1 'polypeptide(L)'
;MERIVNLNNQIQQNNTTSKETLTIKDKKGNQYEVKIYNNSYIKASDLEKVGTKDEGVLRSYDPGYMNTINCTSKICYIDGDNGILEYRGYPIEQLAEKSTFLEVAFLLIYGELPTASQYQFWKQKIQKHSFVHQDVNGMMKSFRYDAHPMGMLVSTIAATSTFHPNANPALAGQNIYDDPKTRISKSIDQLEA
;
A
#
# COMPACT_ATOMS: atom_id res chain seq x y z
N MET A 1 7.93 -14.52 -20.03
CA MET A 1 7.91 -13.44 -21.05
C MET A 1 6.55 -13.30 -21.72
N GLU A 2 5.85 -14.38 -22.05
CA GLU A 2 4.51 -14.32 -22.70
C GLU A 2 3.40 -13.69 -21.84
N ARG A 3 3.49 -13.77 -20.49
CA ARG A 3 2.46 -13.18 -19.60
C ARG A 3 2.57 -11.65 -19.45
N ILE A 4 3.78 -11.07 -19.56
CA ILE A 4 3.98 -9.60 -19.61
C ILE A 4 3.51 -9.05 -20.95
N VAL A 5 3.72 -9.80 -22.04
CA VAL A 5 3.15 -9.48 -23.36
C VAL A 5 1.62 -9.57 -23.33
N ASN A 6 1.04 -10.55 -22.64
CA ASN A 6 -0.41 -10.65 -22.47
C ASN A 6 -1.02 -9.57 -21.56
N LEU A 7 -0.31 -9.14 -20.50
CA LEU A 7 -0.69 -7.98 -19.68
C LEU A 7 -0.61 -6.68 -20.51
N ASN A 8 0.45 -6.50 -21.30
CA ASN A 8 0.55 -5.37 -22.21
C ASN A 8 -0.51 -5.41 -23.32
N ASN A 9 -0.88 -6.59 -23.82
CA ASN A 9 -1.96 -6.76 -24.79
C ASN A 9 -3.35 -6.55 -24.17
N GLN A 10 -3.57 -6.88 -22.90
CA GLN A 10 -4.80 -6.52 -22.18
C GLN A 10 -4.88 -5.01 -21.90
N ILE A 11 -3.75 -4.36 -21.62
CA ILE A 11 -3.65 -2.90 -21.50
C ILE A 11 -3.85 -2.23 -22.88
N GLN A 12 -3.38 -2.82 -23.97
CA GLN A 12 -3.53 -2.27 -25.33
C GLN A 12 -4.89 -2.59 -25.99
N GLN A 13 -5.53 -3.71 -25.70
CA GLN A 13 -6.89 -4.02 -26.20
C GLN A 13 -7.97 -3.18 -25.51
N ASN A 14 -7.69 -2.67 -24.30
CA ASN A 14 -8.52 -1.66 -23.63
C ASN A 14 -8.33 -0.22 -24.15
N ASN A 15 -7.48 0.00 -25.18
CA ASN A 15 -7.43 1.27 -25.91
C ASN A 15 -8.46 1.34 -27.06
N THR A 16 -9.60 0.65 -26.91
CA THR A 16 -10.78 0.97 -27.72
C THR A 16 -11.43 2.20 -27.12
N THR A 17 -11.03 3.34 -27.67
CA THR A 17 -11.41 4.72 -27.34
C THR A 17 -12.93 4.92 -27.33
N SER A 18 -13.58 4.53 -26.23
CA SER A 18 -14.89 5.02 -25.82
C SER A 18 -14.63 5.86 -24.58
N LYS A 19 -14.88 7.18 -24.65
CA LYS A 19 -14.85 8.02 -23.45
C LYS A 19 -16.02 7.59 -22.57
N GLU A 20 -15.79 6.60 -21.71
CA GLU A 20 -16.80 6.11 -20.76
C GLU A 20 -17.01 7.19 -19.69
N THR A 21 -18.05 7.99 -19.89
CA THR A 21 -18.48 9.04 -18.97
C THR A 21 -19.77 8.60 -18.27
N LEU A 22 -19.85 8.92 -16.98
CA LEU A 22 -21.05 8.80 -16.17
C LEU A 22 -21.79 10.13 -16.18
N THR A 23 -23.02 10.13 -16.68
CA THR A 23 -23.87 11.33 -16.70
C THR A 23 -24.76 11.36 -15.46
N ILE A 24 -24.59 12.37 -14.62
CA ILE A 24 -25.42 12.63 -13.44
C ILE A 24 -26.44 13.72 -13.83
N LYS A 25 -27.73 13.39 -13.74
CA LYS A 25 -28.82 14.33 -14.03
C LYS A 25 -29.52 14.72 -12.73
N ASP A 26 -29.54 16.01 -12.42
CA ASP A 26 -30.33 16.54 -11.31
C ASP A 26 -31.80 16.72 -11.73
N LYS A 27 -32.73 16.69 -10.77
CA LYS A 27 -34.16 16.90 -10.95
C LYS A 27 -34.48 18.27 -11.58
N LYS A 28 -33.56 19.24 -11.47
CA LYS A 28 -33.62 20.57 -12.10
C LYS A 28 -33.28 20.58 -13.59
N GLY A 29 -32.88 19.44 -14.16
CA GLY A 29 -32.53 19.31 -15.57
C GLY A 29 -31.05 19.52 -15.89
N ASN A 30 -30.23 19.90 -14.90
CA ASN A 30 -28.77 20.03 -15.06
C ASN A 30 -28.14 18.65 -15.28
N GLN A 31 -27.22 18.56 -16.24
CA GLN A 31 -26.46 17.35 -16.55
C GLN A 31 -24.97 17.60 -16.31
N TYR A 32 -24.33 16.64 -15.65
CA TYR A 32 -22.90 16.67 -15.34
C TYR A 32 -22.24 15.40 -15.84
N GLU A 33 -21.09 15.52 -16.49
CA GLU A 33 -20.31 14.38 -16.96
C GLU A 33 -19.10 14.14 -16.05
N VAL A 34 -19.01 12.93 -15.52
CA VAL A 34 -17.87 12.45 -14.72
C VAL A 34 -17.14 11.37 -15.51
N LYS A 35 -15.81 11.35 -15.46
CA LYS A 35 -15.02 10.33 -16.17
C LYS A 35 -14.94 9.05 -15.35
N ILE A 36 -15.10 7.90 -16.02
CA ILE A 36 -14.82 6.59 -15.44
C ILE A 36 -13.36 6.24 -15.74
N TYR A 37 -12.64 5.81 -14.70
CA TYR A 37 -11.27 5.36 -14.79
C TYR A 37 -11.23 3.83 -14.80
N ASN A 38 -10.49 3.26 -15.75
CA ASN A 38 -10.28 1.82 -15.92
C ASN A 38 -11.58 0.98 -15.89
N ASN A 39 -12.69 1.56 -16.37
CA ASN A 39 -14.03 0.98 -16.31
C ASN A 39 -14.42 0.44 -14.91
N SER A 40 -13.89 1.04 -13.85
CA SER A 40 -13.99 0.49 -12.49
C SER A 40 -14.37 1.54 -11.45
N TYR A 41 -13.90 2.79 -11.57
CA TYR A 41 -14.18 3.79 -10.55
C TYR A 41 -14.25 5.22 -11.06
N ILE A 42 -14.94 6.06 -10.29
CA ILE A 42 -14.95 7.52 -10.44
C ILE A 42 -14.10 8.15 -9.33
N LYS A 43 -13.49 9.30 -9.59
CA LYS A 43 -12.80 10.05 -8.53
C LYS A 43 -13.83 10.81 -7.69
N ALA A 44 -13.77 10.65 -6.37
CA ALA A 44 -14.66 11.38 -5.47
C ALA A 44 -14.51 12.91 -5.61
N SER A 45 -13.32 13.41 -5.94
CA SER A 45 -13.09 14.84 -6.24
C SER A 45 -13.83 15.34 -7.48
N ASP A 46 -14.16 14.46 -8.43
CA ASP A 46 -14.94 14.86 -9.62
C ASP A 46 -16.42 15.06 -9.30
N LEU A 47 -16.92 14.48 -8.19
CA LEU A 47 -18.26 14.79 -7.68
C LEU A 47 -18.35 16.25 -7.21
N GLU A 48 -17.22 16.92 -6.97
CA GLU A 48 -17.24 18.32 -6.58
C GLU A 48 -17.80 19.25 -7.67
N LYS A 49 -17.77 18.79 -8.92
CA LYS A 49 -18.32 19.50 -10.08
C LYS A 49 -19.84 19.44 -10.13
N VAL A 50 -20.44 18.56 -9.33
CA VAL A 50 -21.88 18.30 -9.29
C VAL A 50 -22.48 19.06 -8.12
N GLY A 51 -23.22 20.11 -8.43
CA GLY A 51 -23.81 21.03 -7.45
C GLY A 51 -23.34 22.47 -7.64
N THR A 52 -24.16 23.42 -7.21
CA THR A 52 -23.84 24.85 -7.18
C THR A 52 -23.25 25.22 -5.83
N LYS A 53 -22.33 26.20 -5.80
CA LYS A 53 -21.67 26.65 -4.55
C LYS A 53 -22.65 27.06 -3.45
N ASP A 54 -23.85 27.49 -3.83
CA ASP A 54 -24.89 27.97 -2.91
C ASP A 54 -25.76 26.84 -2.31
N GLU A 55 -25.83 25.66 -2.96
CA GLU A 55 -26.70 24.55 -2.52
C GLU A 55 -25.92 23.38 -1.91
N GLY A 56 -24.59 23.45 -1.96
CA GLY A 56 -23.70 22.41 -1.48
C GLY A 56 -23.22 21.50 -2.61
N VAL A 57 -21.99 21.05 -2.46
CA VAL A 57 -21.30 20.19 -3.40
C VAL A 57 -21.63 18.73 -3.11
N LEU A 58 -21.87 17.92 -4.16
CA LEU A 58 -22.14 16.49 -3.99
C LEU A 58 -20.90 15.76 -3.47
N ARG A 59 -21.10 14.88 -2.48
CA ARG A 59 -20.04 14.05 -1.87
C ARG A 59 -20.51 12.61 -1.78
N SER A 60 -19.57 11.67 -1.90
CA SER A 60 -19.86 10.26 -1.61
C SER A 60 -19.99 10.05 -0.11
N TYR A 61 -21.05 9.38 0.31
CA TYR A 61 -21.26 8.95 1.69
C TYR A 61 -21.28 7.42 1.72
N ASP A 62 -20.21 6.83 2.23
CA ASP A 62 -20.00 5.38 2.29
C ASP A 62 -19.33 5.02 3.63
N PRO A 63 -20.12 4.86 4.72
CA PRO A 63 -19.58 4.51 6.02
C PRO A 63 -18.95 3.11 5.97
N GLY A 64 -17.65 3.04 6.22
CA GLY A 64 -16.88 1.80 6.18
C GLY A 64 -16.20 1.50 4.84
N TYR A 65 -16.32 2.40 3.85
CA TYR A 65 -15.62 2.29 2.55
C TYR A 65 -15.92 0.99 1.78
N MET A 66 -17.11 0.43 1.93
CA MET A 66 -17.48 -0.86 1.31
C MET A 66 -17.49 -0.78 -0.22
N ASN A 67 -17.76 0.40 -0.78
CA ASN A 67 -17.78 0.65 -2.23
C ASN A 67 -16.85 1.82 -2.63
N THR A 68 -15.79 2.05 -1.86
CA THR A 68 -14.87 3.17 -2.09
C THR A 68 -13.44 2.65 -2.23
N ILE A 69 -12.81 2.92 -3.39
CA ILE A 69 -11.38 2.68 -3.60
C ILE A 69 -10.59 3.85 -2.99
N ASN A 70 -9.79 3.55 -1.96
CA ASN A 70 -8.98 4.55 -1.25
C ASN A 70 -7.60 4.77 -1.91
N CYS A 71 -6.94 3.70 -2.35
CA CYS A 71 -5.60 3.77 -2.91
C CYS A 71 -5.41 2.81 -4.09
N THR A 72 -4.46 3.15 -4.96
CA THR A 72 -3.95 2.23 -5.97
C THR A 72 -2.77 1.46 -5.37
N SER A 73 -2.82 0.13 -5.44
CA SER A 73 -1.77 -0.73 -4.91
C SER A 73 -1.32 -1.73 -5.97
N LYS A 74 -0.02 -2.06 -5.93
CA LYS A 74 0.59 -3.13 -6.74
C LYS A 74 1.09 -4.29 -5.86
N ILE A 75 0.64 -4.36 -4.61
CA ILE A 75 1.19 -5.29 -3.60
C ILE A 75 0.42 -6.61 -3.57
N CYS A 76 -0.90 -6.54 -3.41
CA CYS A 76 -1.76 -7.69 -3.20
C CYS A 76 -2.98 -7.59 -4.10
N TYR A 77 -3.44 -8.72 -4.63
CA TYR A 77 -4.72 -8.86 -5.28
C TYR A 77 -5.52 -9.95 -4.58
N ILE A 78 -6.80 -9.70 -4.36
CA ILE A 78 -7.72 -10.61 -3.69
C ILE A 78 -8.98 -10.71 -4.54
N ASP A 79 -9.34 -11.94 -4.92
CA ASP A 79 -10.62 -12.27 -5.52
C ASP A 79 -11.34 -13.27 -4.59
N GLY A 80 -12.35 -12.77 -3.87
CA GLY A 80 -13.07 -13.55 -2.88
C GLY A 80 -13.96 -14.64 -3.47
N ASP A 81 -14.47 -14.43 -4.69
CA ASP A 81 -15.39 -15.37 -5.34
C ASP A 81 -14.64 -16.60 -5.86
N ASN A 82 -13.46 -16.36 -6.43
CA ASN A 82 -12.59 -17.43 -6.93
C ASN A 82 -11.59 -17.94 -5.88
N GLY A 83 -11.53 -17.33 -4.70
CA GLY A 83 -10.60 -17.70 -3.63
C GLY A 83 -9.13 -17.44 -3.98
N ILE A 84 -8.85 -16.45 -4.82
CA ILE A 84 -7.50 -16.15 -5.30
C ILE A 84 -6.87 -15.08 -4.40
N LEU A 85 -5.69 -15.38 -3.86
CA LEU A 85 -4.84 -14.43 -3.15
C LEU A 85 -3.46 -14.39 -3.81
N GLU A 86 -3.08 -13.22 -4.32
CA GLU A 86 -1.80 -13.03 -5.00
C GLU A 86 -0.99 -11.91 -4.35
N TYR A 87 0.31 -12.17 -4.12
CA TYR A 87 1.28 -11.15 -3.74
C TYR A 87 2.20 -10.84 -4.92
N ARG A 88 2.23 -9.58 -5.36
CA ARG A 88 2.99 -9.11 -6.53
C ARG A 88 2.74 -9.97 -7.79
N GLY A 89 1.55 -10.56 -7.93
CA GLY A 89 1.16 -11.44 -9.04
C GLY A 89 1.54 -12.92 -8.88
N TYR A 90 2.10 -13.32 -7.73
CA TYR A 90 2.35 -14.72 -7.39
C TYR A 90 1.22 -15.26 -6.50
N PRO A 91 0.60 -16.40 -6.86
CA PRO A 91 -0.36 -17.07 -6.00
C PRO A 91 0.25 -17.45 -4.64
N ILE A 92 -0.54 -17.34 -3.57
CA ILE A 92 -0.09 -17.58 -2.21
C ILE A 92 0.41 -19.01 -1.99
N GLU A 93 -0.20 -19.99 -2.66
CA GLU A 93 0.15 -21.41 -2.56
C GLU A 93 1.59 -21.63 -3.05
N GLN A 94 1.96 -20.96 -4.15
CA GLN A 94 3.31 -21.04 -4.69
C GLN A 94 4.34 -20.44 -3.74
N LEU A 95 4.03 -19.30 -3.12
CA LEU A 95 4.93 -18.65 -2.19
C LEU A 95 5.08 -19.44 -0.90
N ALA A 96 4.00 -20.05 -0.40
CA ALA A 96 4.02 -20.86 0.81
C ALA A 96 4.85 -22.15 0.65
N GLU A 97 4.77 -22.81 -0.52
CA GLU A 97 5.49 -24.05 -0.78
C GLU A 97 6.96 -23.83 -1.18
N LYS A 98 7.25 -22.76 -1.92
CA LYS A 98 8.54 -22.60 -2.62
C LYS A 98 9.40 -21.45 -2.10
N SER A 99 8.90 -20.63 -1.18
CA SER A 99 9.62 -19.46 -0.68
C SER A 99 9.64 -19.41 0.83
N THR A 100 10.64 -18.71 1.35
CA THR A 100 10.79 -18.44 2.77
C THR A 100 10.19 -17.09 3.15
N PHE A 101 9.88 -16.90 4.44
CA PHE A 101 9.36 -15.62 4.95
C PHE A 101 10.23 -14.42 4.55
N LEU A 102 11.56 -14.57 4.58
CA LEU A 102 12.48 -13.48 4.23
C LEU A 102 12.44 -13.10 2.75
N GLU A 103 12.24 -14.07 1.85
CA GLU A 103 12.09 -13.83 0.41
C GLU A 103 10.75 -13.16 0.11
N VAL A 104 9.67 -13.58 0.77
CA VAL A 104 8.36 -12.95 0.63
C VAL A 104 8.38 -11.53 1.20
N ALA A 105 9.03 -11.29 2.34
CA ALA A 105 9.22 -9.95 2.89
C ALA A 105 10.00 -9.04 1.93
N PHE A 106 11.03 -9.58 1.27
CA PHE A 106 11.77 -8.88 0.23
C PHE A 106 10.86 -8.54 -0.96
N LEU A 107 10.08 -9.51 -1.45
CA LEU A 107 9.11 -9.33 -2.54
C LEU A 107 8.09 -8.22 -2.24
N LEU A 108 7.55 -8.16 -1.03
CA LEU A 108 6.57 -7.14 -0.66
C LEU A 108 7.20 -5.74 -0.62
N ILE A 109 8.39 -5.62 -0.04
CA ILE A 109 9.11 -4.35 0.10
C ILE A 109 9.63 -3.85 -1.25
N TYR A 110 10.29 -4.70 -2.04
CA TYR A 110 11.03 -4.30 -3.25
C TYR A 110 10.27 -4.55 -4.56
N GLY A 111 9.24 -5.41 -4.53
CA GLY A 111 8.38 -5.69 -5.68
C GLY A 111 8.79 -6.89 -6.53
N GLU A 112 10.02 -7.40 -6.37
CA GLU A 112 10.55 -8.53 -7.11
C GLU A 112 11.18 -9.57 -6.17
N LEU A 113 11.30 -10.82 -6.63
CA LEU A 113 11.96 -11.87 -5.85
C LEU A 113 13.48 -11.64 -5.85
N PRO A 114 14.16 -11.88 -4.72
CA PRO A 114 15.59 -11.62 -4.60
C PRO A 114 16.41 -12.60 -5.44
N THR A 115 17.53 -12.13 -6.01
CA THR A 115 18.59 -13.02 -6.50
C THR A 115 19.34 -13.66 -5.33
N ALA A 116 20.12 -14.72 -5.59
CA ALA A 116 20.87 -15.41 -4.54
C ALA A 116 21.82 -14.48 -3.75
N SER A 117 22.48 -13.53 -4.43
CA SER A 117 23.35 -12.55 -3.78
C SER A 117 22.55 -11.54 -2.94
N GLN A 118 21.46 -11.00 -3.50
CA GLN A 118 20.57 -10.07 -2.80
C GLN A 118 19.94 -10.72 -1.56
N TYR A 119 19.57 -11.99 -1.65
CA TYR A 119 19.00 -12.73 -0.53
C TYR A 119 20.00 -12.87 0.62
N GLN A 120 21.26 -13.22 0.32
CA GLN A 120 22.30 -13.32 1.36
C GLN A 120 22.57 -11.96 2.02
N PHE A 121 22.66 -10.90 1.21
CA PHE A 121 22.82 -9.55 1.73
C PHE A 121 21.63 -9.12 2.61
N TRP A 122 20.40 -9.37 2.14
CA TRP A 122 19.18 -9.07 2.88
C TRP A 122 19.14 -9.81 4.22
N LYS A 123 19.46 -11.09 4.22
CA LYS A 123 19.52 -11.92 5.44
C LYS A 123 20.54 -11.37 6.43
N GLN A 124 21.75 -11.03 5.97
CA GLN A 124 22.78 -10.42 6.83
C GLN A 124 22.34 -9.06 7.37
N LYS A 125 21.72 -8.23 6.52
CA LYS A 125 21.20 -6.90 6.90
C LYS A 125 20.15 -7.02 8.00
N ILE A 126 19.20 -7.95 7.88
CA ILE A 126 18.20 -8.21 8.92
C ILE A 126 18.88 -8.68 10.20
N GLN A 127 19.76 -9.70 10.12
CA GLN A 127 20.43 -10.24 11.30
C GLN A 127 21.19 -9.17 12.08
N LYS A 128 21.86 -8.24 11.39
CA LYS A 128 22.56 -7.11 12.01
C LYS A 128 21.61 -6.15 12.73
N HIS A 129 20.39 -5.95 12.23
CA HIS A 129 19.40 -5.05 12.83
C HIS A 129 18.40 -5.75 13.76
N SER A 130 18.58 -7.05 14.03
CA SER A 130 17.78 -7.80 15.01
C SER A 130 18.11 -7.45 16.46
N PHE A 131 19.28 -6.83 16.71
CA PHE A 131 19.67 -6.41 18.05
C PHE A 131 18.88 -5.17 18.48
N VAL A 132 18.26 -5.25 19.66
CA VAL A 132 17.49 -4.16 20.25
C VAL A 132 18.33 -3.39 21.28
N HIS A 133 18.03 -2.10 21.45
CA HIS A 133 18.67 -1.27 22.48
C HIS A 133 18.37 -1.81 23.88
N GLN A 134 19.33 -1.73 24.81
CA GLN A 134 19.17 -2.27 26.16
C GLN A 134 18.00 -1.62 26.92
N ASP A 135 17.69 -0.36 26.64
CA ASP A 135 16.55 0.34 27.25
C ASP A 135 15.20 -0.32 26.92
N VAL A 136 15.07 -0.94 25.74
CA VAL A 136 13.88 -1.70 25.37
C VAL A 136 13.71 -2.91 26.29
N ASN A 137 14.81 -3.58 26.64
CA ASN A 137 14.78 -4.69 27.61
C ASN A 137 14.42 -4.20 29.02
N GLY A 138 14.91 -3.03 29.42
CA GLY A 138 14.52 -2.37 30.67
C GLY A 138 13.01 -2.11 30.72
N MET A 139 12.45 -1.54 29.64
CA MET A 139 11.02 -1.28 29.52
C MET A 139 10.18 -2.56 29.54
N MET A 140 10.61 -3.63 28.87
CA MET A 140 9.88 -4.90 28.86
C MET A 140 9.75 -5.50 30.26
N LYS A 141 10.73 -5.26 31.15
CA LYS A 141 10.69 -5.69 32.56
C LYS A 141 9.75 -4.84 33.43
N SER A 142 9.39 -3.64 32.98
CA SER A 142 8.49 -2.74 33.71
C SER A 142 7.02 -3.12 33.58
N PHE A 143 6.66 -3.92 32.57
CA PHE A 143 5.31 -4.45 32.45
C PHE A 143 5.01 -5.45 33.57
N ARG A 144 3.75 -5.48 34.01
CA ARG A 144 3.30 -6.55 34.90
C ARG A 144 3.41 -7.91 34.22
N TYR A 145 3.60 -8.94 35.02
CA TYR A 145 3.72 -10.33 34.55
C TYR A 145 2.47 -10.85 33.80
N ASP A 146 1.30 -10.24 34.03
CA ASP A 146 0.01 -10.59 33.41
C ASP A 146 -0.45 -9.59 32.34
N ALA A 147 0.42 -8.68 31.91
CA ALA A 147 0.09 -7.71 30.87
C ALA A 147 -0.21 -8.43 29.53
N HIS A 148 -1.24 -7.96 28.82
CA HIS A 148 -1.60 -8.53 27.53
C HIS A 148 -0.48 -8.28 26.50
N PRO A 149 0.01 -9.31 25.78
CA PRO A 149 1.17 -9.17 24.88
C PRO A 149 1.01 -8.10 23.80
N MET A 150 -0.20 -7.89 23.27
CA MET A 150 -0.45 -6.80 22.31
C MET A 150 -0.25 -5.42 22.91
N GLY A 151 -0.63 -5.21 24.19
CA GLY A 151 -0.39 -3.94 24.87
C GLY A 151 1.10 -3.69 25.07
N MET A 152 1.83 -4.72 25.48
CA MET A 152 3.30 -4.68 25.59
C MET A 152 3.95 -4.36 24.24
N LEU A 153 3.52 -5.01 23.16
CA LEU A 153 4.04 -4.81 21.80
C LEU A 153 3.84 -3.37 21.33
N VAL A 154 2.62 -2.84 21.45
CA VAL A 154 2.29 -1.47 21.00
C VAL A 154 3.12 -0.44 21.76
N SER A 155 3.17 -0.56 23.09
CA SER A 155 3.97 0.34 23.93
C SER A 155 5.46 0.27 23.58
N THR A 156 6.01 -0.94 23.42
CA THR A 156 7.43 -1.12 23.11
C THR A 156 7.81 -0.61 21.71
N ILE A 157 6.95 -0.80 20.70
CA ILE A 157 7.18 -0.22 19.36
C ILE A 157 7.12 1.31 19.42
N ALA A 158 6.16 1.88 20.15
CA ALA A 158 6.05 3.32 20.34
C ALA A 158 7.29 3.89 21.03
N ALA A 159 7.79 3.26 22.09
CA ALA A 159 9.05 3.64 22.72
C ALA A 159 10.25 3.46 21.78
N THR A 160 10.30 2.38 21.00
CA THR A 160 11.41 2.16 20.06
C THR A 160 11.48 3.24 18.99
N SER A 161 10.33 3.81 18.59
CA SER A 161 10.28 4.93 17.64
C SER A 161 11.05 6.17 18.12
N THR A 162 11.19 6.37 19.43
CA THR A 162 11.91 7.55 19.97
C THR A 162 13.43 7.44 19.84
N PHE A 163 13.98 6.23 19.64
CA PHE A 163 15.41 6.06 19.36
C PHE A 163 15.81 6.47 17.93
N HIS A 164 14.83 6.72 17.06
CA HIS A 164 15.06 7.08 15.66
C HIS A 164 14.43 8.45 15.32
N PRO A 165 14.94 9.57 15.89
CA PRO A 165 14.36 10.89 15.68
C PRO A 165 14.31 11.31 14.21
N ASN A 166 15.30 10.88 13.41
CA ASN A 166 15.35 11.15 11.97
C ASN A 166 14.24 10.48 11.16
N ALA A 167 13.64 9.41 11.69
CA ALA A 167 12.53 8.70 11.05
C ALA A 167 11.15 9.25 11.49
N ASN A 168 11.12 10.18 12.45
CA ASN A 168 9.88 10.76 12.94
C ASN A 168 9.49 11.97 12.06
N PRO A 169 8.37 11.91 11.32
CA PRO A 169 7.94 13.01 10.45
C PRO A 169 7.60 14.29 11.19
N ALA A 170 7.23 14.20 12.48
CA ALA A 170 6.99 15.39 13.30
C ALA A 170 8.29 16.16 13.61
N LEU A 171 9.43 15.49 13.64
CA LEU A 171 10.74 16.08 13.95
C LEU A 171 11.55 16.43 12.70
N ALA A 172 11.49 15.59 11.67
CA ALA A 172 12.26 15.78 10.44
C ALA A 172 11.58 16.70 9.40
N GLY A 173 10.37 17.19 9.69
CA GLY A 173 9.64 18.18 8.87
C GLY A 173 8.87 17.56 7.69
N GLN A 174 8.05 18.38 7.01
CA GLN A 174 7.19 17.92 5.91
C GLN A 174 7.98 17.45 4.67
N ASN A 175 9.24 17.87 4.54
CA ASN A 175 10.09 17.58 3.39
C ASN A 175 10.43 16.09 3.21
N ILE A 176 10.20 15.24 4.23
CA ILE A 176 10.41 13.78 4.13
C ILE A 176 9.53 13.16 3.06
N TYR A 177 8.35 13.75 2.84
CA TYR A 177 7.44 13.29 1.81
C TYR A 177 7.64 14.02 0.48
N ASP A 178 8.54 14.98 0.32
CA ASP A 178 8.64 15.69 -0.97
C ASP A 178 9.40 14.89 -2.03
N ASP A 179 10.32 14.00 -1.61
CA ASP A 179 11.05 13.12 -2.53
C ASP A 179 10.18 11.91 -2.97
N PRO A 180 9.92 11.73 -4.27
CA PRO A 180 9.24 10.54 -4.78
C PRO A 180 9.92 9.22 -4.36
N LYS A 181 11.24 9.23 -4.12
CA LYS A 181 12.02 8.04 -3.70
C LYS A 181 11.80 7.63 -2.25
N THR A 182 11.37 8.55 -1.38
CA THR A 182 11.00 8.25 0.02
C THR A 182 9.51 7.91 0.15
N ARG A 183 8.67 8.33 -0.81
CA ARG A 183 7.23 8.02 -0.87
C ARG A 183 6.93 6.56 -1.26
N ILE A 184 7.77 5.96 -2.09
CA ILE A 184 7.49 4.67 -2.75
C ILE A 184 8.33 3.58 -2.07
N SER A 185 7.85 2.32 -2.15
CA SER A 185 8.61 1.11 -1.82
C SER A 185 10.10 1.28 -2.11
N LYS A 186 10.97 0.97 -1.14
CA LYS A 186 12.42 1.10 -1.31
C LYS A 186 12.83 0.46 -2.62
N SER A 187 13.40 1.22 -3.55
CA SER A 187 13.94 0.67 -4.78
C SER A 187 15.11 -0.26 -4.43
N ILE A 188 15.34 -1.30 -5.25
CA ILE A 188 16.43 -2.26 -5.05
C ILE A 188 17.79 -1.53 -4.96
N ASP A 189 17.96 -0.43 -5.68
CA ASP A 189 19.17 0.41 -5.66
C ASP A 189 19.54 0.95 -4.26
N GLN A 190 18.56 1.06 -3.34
CA GLN A 190 18.80 1.47 -1.94
C GLN A 190 19.33 0.33 -1.05
N LEU A 191 19.49 -0.89 -1.58
CA LEU A 191 20.16 -1.98 -0.88
C LEU A 191 21.69 -1.87 -0.99
N GLU A 192 22.20 -1.25 -2.05
CA GLU A 192 23.65 -1.15 -2.34
C GLU A 192 24.33 0.09 -1.73
N ALA A 193 23.55 0.98 -1.11
CA ALA A 193 24.02 2.14 -0.34
C ALA A 193 23.89 1.90 1.18
#